data_AF-A0A8T5TW41-F1
#
_entry.id   AF-A0A8T5TW41-F1
#
_cell.length_a   1.000
_cell.length_b   1.000
_cell.length_c   1.000
_cell.angle_alpha   90.00
_cell.angle_beta   90.00
_cell.angle_gamma   90.00
#
_symmetry.space_group_name_H-M   'P 1'
#
loop_
_entity.id
_entity.type
_entity.pdbx_description
1 polymer ?
#
loop_
_entity_poly.entity_id
_entity_poly.type
_entity_poly.pdbx_seq_one_letter_code
_entity_poly.pdbx_strand_id
1 'polypeptide(L)'
;MSEALVDKIKIVNEYFKGFTNFLELEDFRAFLLLTLTSQVPMNIMAQLGLGGNKDVMNIPYSPDYKMYYQKINMMSSSSLIIYTKSDPITSEFILEKNDEIFKNFLSLNEIDLAFRGKEKFLFPKISDCSILEDSELSIKVDDLFHNLESFISYTQPNVLFVIDAEDASKPDLIFTFNLAPQLPKNLDENVLQIDVYLDNDRKTRDINYLKREADYSLTFLKDIKEISNAELYTSSFSLILHIKSLNKPV
;
A
#
# COMPACT_ATOMS: atom_id res chain seq x y z
N MET A 1 -16.42 21.30 -15.76
CA MET A 1 -15.56 21.06 -14.57
C MET A 1 -15.29 22.42 -13.95
N SER A 2 -15.48 22.61 -12.64
CA SER A 2 -15.22 23.93 -12.01
C SER A 2 -13.73 24.24 -11.99
N GLU A 3 -13.33 25.52 -12.07
CA GLU A 3 -11.92 25.94 -12.02
C GLU A 3 -11.22 25.42 -10.75
N ALA A 4 -11.88 25.50 -9.60
CA ALA A 4 -11.37 24.96 -8.34
C ALA A 4 -11.12 23.45 -8.36
N LEU A 5 -11.94 22.67 -9.08
CA LEU A 5 -11.71 21.23 -9.24
C LEU A 5 -10.53 20.96 -10.17
N VAL A 6 -10.42 21.72 -11.26
CA VAL A 6 -9.29 21.62 -12.19
C VAL A 6 -7.98 21.91 -11.49
N ASP A 7 -7.93 22.91 -10.62
CA ASP A 7 -6.71 23.24 -9.88
C ASP A 7 -6.33 22.18 -8.84
N LYS A 8 -7.30 21.58 -8.14
CA LYS A 8 -7.02 20.44 -7.26
C LYS A 8 -6.47 19.23 -8.01
N ILE A 9 -7.02 18.93 -9.19
CA ILE A 9 -6.52 17.84 -10.05
C ILE A 9 -5.09 18.13 -10.51
N LYS A 10 -4.75 19.38 -10.84
CA LYS A 10 -3.37 19.75 -11.17
C LYS A 10 -2.42 19.46 -10.00
N ILE A 11 -2.79 19.83 -8.78
CA ILE A 11 -2.00 19.53 -7.58
C ILE A 11 -1.75 18.03 -7.45
N VAL A 12 -2.79 17.20 -7.61
CA VAL A 12 -2.64 15.74 -7.56
C VAL A 12 -1.68 15.23 -8.66
N ASN A 13 -1.82 15.73 -9.89
CA ASN A 13 -0.95 15.34 -10.99
C ASN A 13 0.51 15.76 -10.77
N GLU A 14 0.77 16.86 -10.06
CA GLU A 14 2.12 17.27 -9.69
C GLU A 14 2.80 16.25 -8.77
N TYR A 15 2.07 15.63 -7.84
CA TYR A 15 2.61 14.59 -6.96
C TYR A 15 3.09 13.35 -7.72
N PHE A 16 2.44 12.99 -8.82
CA PHE A 16 2.80 11.85 -9.66
C PHE A 16 3.71 12.21 -10.84
N LYS A 17 4.26 13.43 -10.87
CA LYS A 17 5.15 13.84 -11.95
C LYS A 17 6.43 12.98 -11.94
N GLY A 18 6.65 12.26 -13.03
CA GLY A 18 7.78 11.33 -13.15
C GLY A 18 7.56 9.99 -12.45
N PHE A 19 6.31 9.64 -12.13
CA PHE A 19 5.96 8.31 -11.64
C PHE A 19 6.45 7.22 -12.62
N THR A 20 7.13 6.22 -12.08
CA THR A 20 7.83 5.19 -12.88
C THR A 20 7.23 3.80 -12.74
N ASN A 21 6.00 3.68 -12.22
CA ASN A 21 5.35 2.43 -11.78
C ASN A 21 5.90 1.84 -10.48
N PHE A 22 6.79 2.56 -9.80
CA PHE A 22 7.37 2.12 -8.55
C PHE A 22 6.89 2.98 -7.40
N LEU A 23 6.62 2.35 -6.26
CA LEU A 23 6.40 3.01 -4.98
C LEU A 23 7.42 2.48 -3.97
N GLU A 24 8.35 3.32 -3.56
CA GLU A 24 9.29 3.02 -2.47
C GLU A 24 8.61 3.32 -1.14
N LEU A 25 8.56 2.33 -0.25
CA LEU A 25 8.17 2.48 1.15
C LEU A 25 9.39 2.84 2.00
N GLU A 26 9.15 3.56 3.10
CA GLU A 26 10.22 4.07 3.96
C GLU A 26 11.17 2.98 4.48
N ASP A 27 10.61 1.86 4.94
CA ASP A 27 11.38 0.79 5.56
C ASP A 27 10.76 -0.61 5.37
N PHE A 28 11.49 -1.62 5.85
CA PHE A 28 11.06 -3.02 5.82
C PHE A 28 9.81 -3.27 6.68
N ARG A 29 9.61 -2.52 7.77
CA ARG A 29 8.42 -2.68 8.61
C ARG A 29 7.16 -2.29 7.83
N ALA A 30 7.18 -1.14 7.15
CA ALA A 30 6.09 -0.69 6.29
C ALA A 30 5.79 -1.72 5.18
N PHE A 31 6.83 -2.28 4.57
CA PHE A 31 6.68 -3.36 3.59
C PHE A 31 6.09 -4.64 4.18
N LEU A 32 6.52 -5.04 5.37
CA LEU A 32 6.02 -6.22 6.05
C LEU A 32 4.55 -6.02 6.46
N LEU A 33 4.20 -4.87 7.03
CA LEU A 33 2.82 -4.51 7.35
C LEU A 33 1.93 -4.44 6.10
N LEU A 34 2.44 -3.87 5.00
CA LEU A 34 1.77 -3.93 3.70
C LEU A 34 1.53 -5.38 3.32
N THR A 35 2.57 -6.23 3.34
CA THR A 35 2.45 -7.64 3.00
C THR A 35 1.38 -8.31 3.86
N LEU A 36 1.37 -8.08 5.16
CA LEU A 36 0.42 -8.69 6.10
C LEU A 36 -1.01 -8.15 5.98
N THR A 37 -1.16 -6.91 5.56
CA THR A 37 -2.48 -6.26 5.38
C THR A 37 -3.02 -6.51 3.97
N SER A 38 -2.13 -6.55 2.99
CA SER A 38 -2.36 -7.04 1.63
C SER A 38 -2.54 -8.55 1.60
N GLN A 39 -2.23 -9.25 2.71
CA GLN A 39 -2.57 -10.66 2.98
C GLN A 39 -4.05 -10.92 3.27
N VAL A 40 -4.89 -10.05 2.74
CA VAL A 40 -5.95 -10.57 1.88
C VAL A 40 -5.44 -10.61 0.43
N PRO A 41 -4.44 -11.44 0.03
CA PRO A 41 -4.07 -11.51 -1.37
C PRO A 41 -5.23 -12.17 -2.11
N MET A 42 -6.13 -12.88 -1.42
CA MET A 42 -7.44 -13.21 -1.95
C MET A 42 -8.30 -11.98 -2.26
N ASN A 43 -8.15 -10.80 -1.69
CA ASN A 43 -8.97 -9.65 -2.11
C ASN A 43 -8.37 -8.97 -3.33
N ILE A 44 -7.06 -8.70 -3.37
CA ILE A 44 -6.42 -8.14 -4.58
C ILE A 44 -6.42 -9.18 -5.70
N MET A 45 -6.08 -10.43 -5.41
CA MET A 45 -6.07 -11.50 -6.41
C MET A 45 -7.44 -12.14 -6.67
N ALA A 46 -8.46 -12.13 -5.79
CA ALA A 46 -9.83 -12.51 -6.21
C ALA A 46 -10.57 -11.37 -6.92
N GLN A 47 -10.21 -10.10 -6.70
CA GLN A 47 -10.59 -9.01 -7.62
C GLN A 47 -9.99 -9.23 -9.02
N LEU A 48 -8.85 -9.92 -9.10
CA LEU A 48 -8.17 -10.30 -10.35
C LEU A 48 -8.30 -11.79 -10.74
N GLY A 49 -9.16 -12.57 -10.06
CA GLY A 49 -9.50 -13.96 -10.40
C GLY A 49 -8.46 -15.08 -10.14
N LEU A 50 -7.41 -14.90 -9.33
CA LEU A 50 -6.31 -15.85 -9.13
C LEU A 50 -6.12 -16.23 -7.65
N GLY A 51 -6.48 -17.46 -7.25
CA GLY A 51 -6.42 -17.92 -5.85
C GLY A 51 -5.07 -18.55 -5.44
N GLY A 52 -4.39 -17.97 -4.44
CA GLY A 52 -3.20 -18.54 -3.79
C GLY A 52 -3.50 -19.27 -2.46
N ASN A 53 -2.53 -20.03 -1.94
CA ASN A 53 -2.64 -20.69 -0.63
C ASN A 53 -2.55 -19.65 0.51
N LYS A 54 -3.55 -19.62 1.40
CA LYS A 54 -3.67 -18.66 2.51
C LYS A 54 -2.62 -18.82 3.61
N ASP A 55 -1.97 -19.99 3.67
CA ASP A 55 -1.01 -20.32 4.74
C ASP A 55 0.44 -19.99 4.34
N VAL A 56 0.68 -19.40 3.17
CA VAL A 56 2.03 -19.12 2.66
C VAL A 56 2.14 -17.68 2.18
N MET A 57 3.07 -16.93 2.78
CA MET A 57 3.40 -15.57 2.37
C MET A 57 4.70 -15.54 1.60
N ASN A 58 4.70 -14.93 0.42
CA ASN A 58 5.93 -14.70 -0.34
C ASN A 58 6.44 -13.30 -0.05
N ILE A 59 7.70 -13.22 0.39
CA ILE A 59 8.45 -11.99 0.60
C ILE A 59 9.67 -12.05 -0.35
N PRO A 60 9.47 -11.77 -1.65
CA PRO A 60 10.55 -11.89 -2.61
C PRO A 60 11.59 -10.80 -2.40
N TYR A 61 12.85 -11.19 -2.55
CA TYR A 61 14.00 -10.31 -2.46
C TYR A 61 14.70 -10.24 -3.81
N SER A 62 15.02 -9.04 -4.27
CA SER A 62 15.87 -8.83 -5.44
C SER A 62 17.31 -8.57 -5.02
N PRO A 63 18.26 -9.49 -5.30
CA PRO A 63 19.67 -9.27 -4.98
C PRO A 63 20.30 -8.15 -5.79
N ASP A 64 19.86 -7.96 -7.04
CA ASP A 64 20.42 -6.97 -7.96
C ASP A 64 20.12 -5.54 -7.49
N TYR A 65 18.90 -5.31 -7.01
CA TYR A 65 18.44 -4.01 -6.52
C TYR A 65 18.47 -3.86 -5.00
N LYS A 66 18.87 -4.92 -4.28
CA LYS A 66 18.90 -5.01 -2.81
C LYS A 66 17.61 -4.54 -2.15
N MET A 67 16.50 -5.13 -2.56
CA MET A 67 15.18 -4.69 -2.13
C MET A 67 14.20 -5.85 -1.95
N TYR A 68 13.24 -5.66 -1.06
CA TYR A 68 12.02 -6.45 -1.01
C TYR A 68 10.93 -5.79 -1.84
N TYR A 69 10.08 -6.58 -2.50
CA TYR A 69 9.05 -6.01 -3.38
C TYR A 69 7.77 -6.85 -3.45
N GLN A 70 6.68 -6.20 -3.84
CA GLN A 70 5.42 -6.81 -4.24
C GLN A 70 5.08 -6.31 -5.63
N LYS A 71 4.79 -7.25 -6.53
CA LYS A 71 4.35 -6.96 -7.89
C LYS A 71 2.83 -7.09 -7.97
N ILE A 72 2.15 -6.01 -8.31
CA ILE A 72 0.72 -5.96 -8.56
C ILE A 72 0.54 -5.91 -10.08
N ASN A 73 0.13 -7.04 -10.65
CA ASN A 73 -0.16 -7.13 -12.08
C ASN A 73 -1.47 -6.41 -12.36
N MET A 74 -1.48 -5.53 -13.36
CA MET A 74 -2.72 -4.94 -13.85
C MET A 74 -3.37 -5.88 -14.87
N MET A 75 -4.63 -5.62 -15.26
CA MET A 75 -5.25 -6.36 -16.38
C MET A 75 -4.55 -6.10 -17.72
N SER A 76 -3.83 -4.99 -17.82
CA SER A 76 -2.96 -4.70 -18.96
C SER A 76 -1.57 -5.34 -18.78
N SER A 77 -0.69 -5.26 -19.78
CA SER A 77 0.67 -5.84 -19.72
C SER A 77 1.62 -5.13 -18.74
N SER A 78 1.14 -4.16 -17.98
CA SER A 78 1.92 -3.38 -17.02
C SER A 78 1.77 -3.89 -15.59
N SER A 79 2.65 -3.44 -14.70
CA SER A 79 2.60 -3.80 -13.28
C SER A 79 3.06 -2.65 -12.41
N LEU A 80 2.42 -2.50 -11.26
CA LEU A 80 2.88 -1.64 -10.19
C LEU A 80 3.83 -2.44 -9.29
N ILE A 81 4.99 -1.88 -8.97
CA ILE A 81 5.96 -2.49 -8.06
C ILE A 81 6.03 -1.64 -6.79
N ILE A 82 5.61 -2.22 -5.67
CA ILE A 82 5.79 -1.59 -4.35
C ILE A 82 7.00 -2.24 -3.69
N TYR A 83 7.98 -1.46 -3.27
CA TYR A 83 9.27 -1.98 -2.81
C TYR A 83 9.82 -1.23 -1.61
N THR A 84 10.82 -1.80 -0.96
CA THR A 84 11.66 -1.12 0.03
C THR A 84 13.10 -1.61 -0.09
N LYS A 85 14.06 -0.68 -0.04
CA LYS A 85 15.48 -1.00 -0.03
C LYS A 85 15.89 -1.48 1.35
N SER A 86 16.43 -2.68 1.43
CA SER A 86 16.87 -3.28 2.69
C SER A 86 17.87 -4.40 2.44
N ASP A 87 18.76 -4.63 3.41
CA ASP A 87 19.54 -5.87 3.42
C ASP A 87 18.63 -7.06 3.72
N PRO A 88 18.97 -8.28 3.27
CA PRO A 88 18.17 -9.45 3.57
C PRO A 88 18.06 -9.63 5.09
N ILE A 89 16.84 -9.71 5.60
CA ILE A 89 16.62 -9.92 7.04
C ILE A 89 17.04 -11.35 7.44
N THR A 90 16.93 -12.31 6.53
CA THR A 90 17.30 -13.73 6.78
C THR A 90 18.04 -14.32 5.58
N SER A 91 18.88 -15.32 5.85
CA SER A 91 19.45 -16.21 4.84
C SER A 91 18.59 -17.46 4.57
N GLU A 92 17.59 -17.71 5.42
CA GLU A 92 16.72 -18.87 5.32
C GLU A 92 15.68 -18.70 4.22
N PHE A 93 15.31 -19.80 3.57
CA PHE A 93 14.28 -19.77 2.53
C PHE A 93 12.87 -19.73 3.11
N ILE A 94 12.65 -20.34 4.28
CA ILE A 94 11.35 -20.44 4.94
C ILE A 94 11.51 -20.03 6.40
N LEU A 95 10.69 -19.10 6.86
CA LEU A 95 10.49 -18.83 8.28
C LEU A 95 9.06 -19.20 8.69
N GLU A 96 8.91 -19.69 9.91
CA GLU A 96 7.59 -19.88 10.52
C GLU A 96 7.19 -18.61 11.27
N LYS A 97 5.89 -18.36 11.43
CA LYS A 97 5.38 -17.15 12.07
C LYS A 97 5.92 -16.82 13.47
N ASN A 98 6.41 -17.81 14.21
CA ASN A 98 6.92 -17.63 15.57
C ASN A 98 8.42 -17.29 15.61
N ASP A 99 9.06 -17.13 14.44
CA ASP A 99 10.46 -16.76 14.38
C ASP A 99 10.70 -15.41 15.07
N GLU A 100 11.76 -15.34 15.87
CA GLU A 100 12.04 -14.14 16.67
C GLU A 100 12.42 -12.94 15.82
N ILE A 101 12.86 -13.15 14.58
CA ILE A 101 13.24 -12.07 13.68
C ILE A 101 12.11 -11.06 13.47
N PHE A 102 10.85 -11.51 13.46
CA PHE A 102 9.71 -10.64 13.26
C PHE A 102 9.51 -9.66 14.42
N LYS A 103 9.97 -9.98 15.63
CA LYS A 103 9.92 -9.09 16.80
C LYS A 103 10.81 -7.84 16.65
N ASN A 104 11.75 -7.86 15.70
CA ASN A 104 12.57 -6.70 15.37
C ASN A 104 11.81 -5.64 14.55
N PHE A 105 10.70 -6.02 13.92
CA PHE A 105 9.95 -5.17 13.00
C PHE A 105 8.51 -4.94 13.45
N LEU A 106 7.91 -5.93 14.11
CA LEU A 106 6.52 -5.92 14.53
C LEU A 106 6.44 -6.06 16.05
N SER A 107 5.45 -5.40 16.62
CA SER A 107 5.04 -5.62 17.99
C SER A 107 4.27 -6.93 18.16
N LEU A 108 4.17 -7.39 19.41
CA LEU A 108 3.39 -8.59 19.74
C LEU A 108 1.93 -8.49 19.28
N ASN A 109 1.29 -7.32 19.44
CA ASN A 109 -0.10 -7.14 19.01
C ASN A 109 -0.24 -7.19 17.48
N GLU A 110 0.71 -6.61 16.74
CA GLU A 110 0.72 -6.69 15.27
C GLU A 110 0.96 -8.13 14.80
N ILE A 111 1.88 -8.85 15.44
CA ILE A 111 2.16 -10.27 15.20
C ILE A 111 0.89 -11.10 15.43
N ASP A 112 0.22 -10.91 16.57
CA ASP A 112 -0.98 -11.65 16.94
C ASP A 112 -2.16 -11.38 15.99
N LEU A 113 -2.30 -10.14 15.49
CA LEU A 113 -3.36 -9.76 14.56
C LEU A 113 -3.09 -10.18 13.12
N ALA A 114 -1.83 -10.10 12.71
CA ALA A 114 -1.40 -10.39 11.35
C ALA A 114 -1.25 -11.90 11.10
N PHE A 115 -0.84 -12.67 12.11
CA PHE A 115 -0.57 -14.10 11.96
C PHE A 115 -1.74 -14.94 12.50
N ARG A 116 -2.77 -15.09 11.68
CA ARG A 116 -4.06 -15.72 12.00
C ARG A 116 -4.06 -17.26 11.90
N GLY A 117 -2.93 -17.92 11.61
CA GLY A 117 -2.90 -19.35 11.29
C GLY A 117 -1.54 -20.04 11.43
N LYS A 118 -1.19 -20.89 10.45
CA LYS A 118 0.10 -21.58 10.36
C LYS A 118 0.93 -20.98 9.22
N GLU A 119 1.06 -19.66 9.23
CA GLU A 119 1.70 -18.97 8.12
C GLU A 119 3.19 -19.30 8.03
N LYS A 120 3.59 -19.66 6.82
CA LYS A 120 4.99 -19.82 6.41
C LYS A 120 5.38 -18.66 5.54
N PHE A 121 6.53 -18.07 5.82
CA PHE A 121 7.09 -16.96 5.09
C PHE A 121 8.20 -17.47 4.20
N LEU A 122 7.98 -17.43 2.89
CA LEU A 122 8.98 -17.76 1.89
C LEU A 122 9.75 -16.50 1.51
N PHE A 123 11.07 -16.59 1.52
CA PHE A 123 11.98 -15.51 1.13
C PHE A 123 12.72 -15.88 -0.17
N PRO A 124 12.02 -16.01 -1.31
CA PRO A 124 12.66 -16.35 -2.56
C PRO A 124 13.56 -15.19 -3.03
N LYS A 125 14.72 -15.53 -3.57
CA LYS A 125 15.60 -14.57 -4.25
C LYS A 125 15.23 -14.55 -5.73
N ILE A 126 14.73 -13.43 -6.22
CA ILE A 126 14.18 -13.28 -7.58
C ILE A 126 14.78 -12.04 -8.23
N SER A 127 15.32 -12.19 -9.43
CA SER A 127 15.64 -11.06 -10.30
C SER A 127 14.40 -10.73 -11.14
N ASP A 128 13.80 -9.57 -10.88
CA ASP A 128 12.63 -9.12 -11.63
C ASP A 128 13.07 -8.54 -12.98
N CYS A 129 12.82 -9.30 -14.05
CA CYS A 129 13.12 -8.88 -15.42
C CYS A 129 12.12 -7.86 -15.96
N SER A 130 10.94 -7.67 -15.34
CA SER A 130 9.98 -6.65 -15.82
C SER A 130 10.47 -5.22 -15.62
N ILE A 131 11.47 -5.04 -14.75
CA ILE A 131 12.22 -3.78 -14.64
C ILE A 131 12.95 -3.43 -15.95
N LEU A 132 13.17 -4.40 -16.85
CA LEU A 132 13.77 -4.21 -18.17
C LEU A 132 12.75 -3.92 -19.27
N GLU A 133 11.45 -4.10 -19.00
CA GLU A 133 10.37 -3.88 -19.97
C GLU A 133 9.68 -2.54 -19.68
N ASP A 134 9.92 -1.55 -20.53
CA ASP A 134 9.31 -0.21 -20.41
C ASP A 134 7.81 -0.28 -20.75
N SER A 135 6.96 -0.38 -19.72
CA SER A 135 5.51 -0.24 -19.85
C SER A 135 5.03 0.82 -18.86
N GLU A 136 4.96 2.09 -19.27
CA GLU A 136 4.57 3.18 -18.35
C GLU A 136 3.08 3.09 -17.95
N LEU A 137 2.80 3.20 -16.65
CA LEU A 137 1.46 3.37 -16.10
C LEU A 137 1.16 4.86 -15.97
N SER A 138 0.04 5.26 -16.56
CA SER A 138 -0.51 6.60 -16.35
C SER A 138 -1.44 6.61 -15.15
N ILE A 139 -1.26 7.57 -14.24
CA ILE A 139 -2.17 7.79 -13.12
C ILE A 139 -3.38 8.59 -13.59
N LYS A 140 -4.58 8.14 -13.21
CA LYS A 140 -5.83 8.87 -13.44
C LYS A 140 -6.60 9.00 -12.14
N VAL A 141 -6.95 10.23 -11.79
CA VAL A 141 -7.87 10.50 -10.68
C VAL A 141 -9.28 10.08 -11.10
N ASP A 142 -9.88 9.15 -10.36
CA ASP A 142 -11.26 8.72 -10.54
C ASP A 142 -12.18 9.60 -9.69
N ASP A 143 -12.08 9.48 -8.36
CA ASP A 143 -12.79 10.34 -7.42
C ASP A 143 -11.85 11.23 -6.58
N LEU A 144 -12.23 12.50 -6.41
CA LEU A 144 -11.59 13.47 -5.51
C LEU A 144 -12.54 13.80 -4.36
N PHE A 145 -12.14 13.45 -3.14
CA PHE A 145 -12.98 13.62 -1.96
C PHE A 145 -12.77 14.98 -1.27
N HIS A 146 -13.83 15.49 -0.64
CA HIS A 146 -13.81 16.77 0.06
C HIS A 146 -13.32 16.68 1.51
N ASN A 147 -13.49 15.51 2.14
CA ASN A 147 -13.02 15.23 3.51
C ASN A 147 -12.64 13.75 3.64
N LEU A 148 -11.86 13.45 4.68
CA LEU A 148 -11.33 12.11 4.92
C LEU A 148 -12.44 11.12 5.29
N GLU A 149 -13.46 11.55 6.04
CA GLU A 149 -14.59 10.71 6.43
C GLU A 149 -15.35 10.17 5.21
N SER A 150 -15.58 11.03 4.20
CA SER A 150 -16.22 10.64 2.93
C SER A 150 -15.31 9.70 2.13
N PHE A 151 -14.01 10.02 2.07
CA PHE A 151 -13.02 9.18 1.40
C PHE A 151 -13.04 7.76 1.98
N ILE A 152 -12.93 7.64 3.30
CA ILE A 152 -12.81 6.38 4.02
C ILE A 152 -14.12 5.58 4.05
N SER A 153 -15.26 6.25 4.20
CA SER A 153 -16.57 5.58 4.22
C SER A 153 -16.97 5.03 2.84
N TYR A 154 -16.59 5.74 1.77
CA TYR A 154 -16.88 5.33 0.40
C TYR A 154 -15.92 4.25 -0.11
N THR A 155 -14.60 4.50 -0.04
CA THR A 155 -13.59 3.61 -0.62
C THR A 155 -13.30 2.39 0.26
N GLN A 156 -13.56 2.50 1.57
CA GLN A 156 -13.33 1.47 2.58
C GLN A 156 -11.97 0.75 2.46
N PRO A 157 -10.86 1.51 2.32
CA PRO A 157 -9.60 0.92 1.92
C PRO A 157 -8.96 0.19 3.10
N ASN A 158 -8.33 -0.95 2.83
CA ASN A 158 -7.49 -1.63 3.83
C ASN A 158 -6.12 -0.95 3.98
N VAL A 159 -5.65 -0.31 2.91
CA VAL A 159 -4.36 0.38 2.84
C VAL A 159 -4.59 1.76 2.24
N LEU A 160 -4.06 2.77 2.91
CA LEU A 160 -4.02 4.16 2.49
C LEU A 160 -2.57 4.50 2.14
N PHE A 161 -2.33 4.99 0.94
CA PHE A 161 -1.02 5.51 0.57
C PHE A 161 -1.01 7.02 0.77
N VAL A 162 0.11 7.53 1.29
CA VAL A 162 0.30 8.95 1.56
C VAL A 162 1.58 9.41 0.87
N ILE A 163 1.49 10.50 0.10
CA ILE A 163 2.68 11.24 -0.34
C ILE A 163 2.74 12.52 0.47
N ASP A 164 3.73 12.61 1.34
CA ASP A 164 3.93 13.78 2.17
C ASP A 164 4.40 14.96 1.33
N ALA A 165 3.76 16.10 1.53
CA ALA A 165 4.18 17.35 0.94
C ALA A 165 5.51 17.82 1.55
N GLU A 166 6.50 18.11 0.69
CA GLU A 166 7.78 18.71 1.10
C GLU A 166 7.58 20.08 1.77
N ASP A 167 6.73 20.93 1.18
CA ASP A 167 6.44 22.28 1.66
C ASP A 167 5.24 22.29 2.59
N ALA A 168 5.41 22.83 3.80
CA ALA A 168 4.38 23.05 4.84
C ALA A 168 3.05 23.64 4.37
N SER A 169 3.06 24.44 3.31
CA SER A 169 1.89 25.12 2.75
C SER A 169 1.05 24.26 1.79
N LYS A 170 1.56 23.10 1.37
CA LYS A 170 0.85 22.18 0.47
C LYS A 170 0.15 21.06 1.25
N PRO A 171 -0.98 20.53 0.77
CA PRO A 171 -1.64 19.38 1.40
C PRO A 171 -0.86 18.09 1.18
N ASP A 172 -0.86 17.17 2.15
CA ASP A 172 -0.42 15.79 1.89
C ASP A 172 -1.44 15.10 0.97
N LEU A 173 -0.97 14.21 0.10
CA LEU A 173 -1.84 13.47 -0.81
C LEU A 173 -2.14 12.09 -0.25
N ILE A 174 -3.39 11.84 0.11
CA ILE A 174 -3.89 10.52 0.51
C ILE A 174 -4.57 9.89 -0.69
N PHE A 175 -4.24 8.64 -1.01
CA PHE A 175 -4.85 7.92 -2.11
C PHE A 175 -4.98 6.41 -1.87
N THR A 176 -5.89 5.79 -2.62
CA THR A 176 -6.01 4.34 -2.75
C THR A 176 -6.18 3.99 -4.21
N PHE A 177 -5.75 2.79 -4.60
CA PHE A 177 -5.97 2.29 -5.95
C PHE A 177 -7.41 1.82 -6.11
N ASN A 178 -8.10 2.35 -7.12
CA ASN A 178 -9.34 1.75 -7.59
C ASN A 178 -8.99 0.58 -8.50
N LEU A 179 -8.94 -0.62 -7.91
CA LEU A 179 -8.68 -1.87 -8.65
C LEU A 179 -9.95 -2.46 -9.26
N ALA A 180 -11.07 -1.72 -9.28
CA ALA A 180 -12.27 -2.17 -9.98
C ALA A 180 -11.94 -2.41 -11.46
N PRO A 181 -12.28 -3.58 -12.02
CA PRO A 181 -11.92 -3.91 -13.39
C PRO A 181 -12.69 -3.03 -14.37
N GLN A 182 -12.06 -1.97 -14.87
CA GLN A 182 -12.50 -1.35 -16.10
C GLN A 182 -11.97 -2.18 -17.26
N LEU A 183 -12.89 -2.75 -18.04
CA LEU A 183 -12.52 -3.36 -19.32
C LEU A 183 -11.90 -2.25 -20.20
N PRO A 184 -10.63 -2.39 -20.62
CA PRO A 184 -9.99 -1.37 -21.42
C PRO A 184 -10.80 -1.12 -22.69
N LYS A 185 -11.06 0.15 -23.02
CA LYS A 185 -11.64 0.49 -24.34
C LYS A 185 -10.64 0.19 -25.47
N ASN A 186 -9.34 0.26 -25.15
CA ASN A 186 -8.20 -0.09 -26.00
C ASN A 186 -7.23 -0.96 -25.20
N LEU A 187 -6.67 -2.01 -25.81
CA LEU A 187 -5.74 -2.96 -25.15
C LEU A 187 -4.43 -2.31 -24.67
N ASP A 188 -4.08 -1.12 -25.18
CA ASP A 188 -2.81 -0.43 -24.92
C ASP A 188 -2.88 0.63 -23.81
N GLU A 189 -4.05 0.87 -23.20
CA GLU A 189 -4.19 1.85 -22.12
C GLU A 189 -3.80 1.25 -20.75
N ASN A 190 -2.55 1.49 -20.35
CA ASN A 190 -2.01 1.20 -19.01
C ASN A 190 -2.40 2.34 -18.04
N VAL A 191 -3.66 2.35 -17.61
CA VAL A 191 -4.18 3.37 -16.68
C VAL A 191 -4.36 2.77 -15.29
N LEU A 192 -3.76 3.41 -14.30
CA LEU A 192 -3.97 3.12 -12.89
C LEU A 192 -4.87 4.20 -12.28
N GLN A 193 -6.08 3.81 -11.93
CA GLN A 193 -7.06 4.71 -11.33
C GLN A 193 -6.85 4.82 -9.83
N ILE A 194 -6.92 6.05 -9.33
CA ILE A 194 -6.80 6.35 -7.91
C ILE A 194 -7.96 7.21 -7.45
N ASP A 195 -8.41 6.90 -6.24
CA ASP A 195 -9.26 7.76 -5.45
C ASP A 195 -8.37 8.59 -4.55
N VAL A 196 -8.64 9.89 -4.43
CA VAL A 196 -7.72 10.82 -3.75
C VAL A 196 -8.41 11.77 -2.79
N TYR A 197 -7.68 12.15 -1.75
CA TYR A 197 -8.01 13.20 -0.80
C TYR A 197 -6.78 14.06 -0.52
N LEU A 198 -6.96 15.38 -0.49
CA LEU A 198 -5.90 16.34 -0.18
C LEU A 198 -6.00 16.73 1.31
N ASP A 199 -5.10 16.19 2.12
CA ASP A 199 -5.04 16.42 3.57
C ASP A 199 -4.27 17.72 3.86
N ASN A 200 -5.02 18.82 3.92
CA ASN A 200 -4.46 20.15 4.23
C ASN A 200 -4.03 20.27 5.70
N ASP A 201 -4.63 19.47 6.59
CA ASP A 201 -4.34 19.47 8.02
C ASP A 201 -3.18 18.54 8.39
N ARG A 202 -2.77 17.66 7.46
CA ARG A 202 -1.63 16.74 7.61
C ARG A 202 -1.79 15.80 8.80
N LYS A 203 -3.02 15.35 9.03
CA LYS A 203 -3.42 14.55 10.19
C LYS A 203 -2.80 13.16 10.19
N THR A 204 -2.36 12.69 9.02
CA THR A 204 -1.79 11.35 8.85
C THR A 204 -0.29 11.27 9.10
N ARG A 205 0.42 12.40 9.29
CA ARG A 205 1.85 12.38 9.59
C ARG A 205 2.15 11.66 10.89
N ASP A 206 3.13 10.77 10.87
CA ASP A 206 3.51 9.88 11.98
C ASP A 206 2.39 8.94 12.46
N ILE A 207 1.34 8.72 11.65
CA ILE A 207 0.23 7.82 11.96
C ILE A 207 0.37 6.56 11.11
N ASN A 208 0.24 5.39 11.74
CA ASN A 208 0.34 4.11 11.03
C ASN A 208 -1.03 3.47 10.79
N TYR A 209 -2.04 3.81 11.60
CA TYR A 209 -3.37 3.20 11.50
C TYR A 209 -4.47 4.23 11.60
N LEU A 210 -5.50 4.02 10.79
CA LEU A 210 -6.77 4.72 10.88
C LEU A 210 -7.86 3.74 11.28
N LYS A 211 -8.43 3.93 12.46
CA LYS A 211 -9.57 3.16 12.93
C LYS A 211 -10.87 3.87 12.54
N ARG A 212 -11.81 3.09 11.99
CA ARG A 212 -13.20 3.51 11.78
C ARG A 212 -14.04 3.08 12.97
N GLU A 213 -14.67 4.05 13.61
CA GLU A 213 -15.64 3.81 14.67
C GLU A 213 -17.01 3.45 14.08
N ALA A 214 -17.90 2.88 14.90
CA ALA A 214 -19.24 2.47 14.47
C ALA A 214 -20.11 3.64 13.99
N ASP A 215 -19.82 4.86 14.43
CA ASP A 215 -20.48 6.09 14.01
C ASP A 215 -19.80 6.79 12.82
N TYR A 216 -18.84 6.10 12.16
CA TYR A 216 -18.00 6.59 11.07
C TYR A 216 -17.00 7.69 11.45
N SER A 217 -16.85 8.02 12.74
CA SER A 217 -15.73 8.85 13.18
C SER A 217 -14.40 8.12 13.00
N LEU A 218 -13.32 8.91 12.89
CA LEU A 218 -11.99 8.42 12.57
C LEU A 218 -11.05 8.64 13.76
N THR A 219 -10.41 7.56 14.20
CA THR A 219 -9.39 7.60 15.26
C THR A 219 -8.02 7.30 14.63
N PHE A 220 -7.08 8.24 14.79
CA PHE A 220 -5.70 8.13 14.28
C PHE A 220 -4.81 7.52 15.34
N LEU A 221 -4.05 6.49 14.97
CA LEU A 221 -3.25 5.70 15.90
C LEU A 221 -1.82 5.52 15.37
N LYS A 222 -0.83 5.70 16.24
CA LYS A 222 0.57 5.41 15.90
C LYS A 222 0.86 3.93 16.01
N ASP A 223 0.25 3.27 16.98
CA ASP A 223 0.38 1.84 17.21
C ASP A 223 -0.99 1.25 17.58
N ILE A 224 -1.26 0.03 17.11
CA ILE A 224 -2.48 -0.71 17.46
C ILE A 224 -2.53 -1.09 18.95
N LYS A 225 -1.38 -1.04 19.66
CA LYS A 225 -1.31 -1.17 21.13
C LYS A 225 -2.11 -0.12 21.89
N GLU A 226 -2.48 0.99 21.24
CA GLU A 226 -3.32 2.03 21.84
C GLU A 226 -4.76 1.54 22.12
N ILE A 227 -5.13 0.35 21.66
CA ILE A 227 -6.47 -0.23 21.76
C ILE A 227 -6.47 -1.51 22.59
N SER A 228 -7.57 -1.77 23.29
CA SER A 228 -7.74 -2.99 24.07
C SER A 228 -7.88 -4.24 23.19
N ASN A 229 -7.38 -5.39 23.65
CA ASN A 229 -7.45 -6.64 22.89
C ASN A 229 -8.88 -7.04 22.47
N ALA A 230 -9.90 -6.69 23.25
CA ALA A 230 -11.29 -6.97 22.90
C ALA A 230 -11.79 -6.11 21.73
N GLU A 231 -11.34 -4.85 21.65
CA GLU A 231 -11.72 -3.91 20.59
C GLU A 231 -10.98 -4.18 19.28
N LEU A 232 -9.78 -4.77 19.32
CA LEU A 232 -9.01 -5.10 18.12
C LEU A 232 -9.76 -6.03 17.15
N TYR A 233 -10.56 -6.97 17.66
CA TYR A 233 -11.27 -7.97 16.84
C TYR A 233 -12.59 -7.46 16.25
N THR A 234 -13.13 -6.34 16.73
CA THR A 234 -14.40 -5.76 16.27
C THR A 234 -14.20 -4.46 15.48
N SER A 235 -13.00 -3.89 15.53
CA SER A 235 -12.67 -2.62 14.90
C SER A 235 -12.24 -2.79 13.45
N SER A 236 -12.57 -1.80 12.62
CA SER A 236 -12.15 -1.75 11.21
C SER A 236 -10.99 -0.78 11.04
N PHE A 237 -9.82 -1.31 10.69
CA PHE A 237 -8.59 -0.52 10.52
C PHE A 237 -8.21 -0.38 9.06
N SER A 238 -7.58 0.75 8.74
CA SER A 238 -6.83 0.97 7.50
C SER A 238 -5.37 1.20 7.88
N LEU A 239 -4.44 0.51 7.23
CA LEU A 239 -3.01 0.78 7.35
C LEU A 239 -2.67 2.05 6.57
N ILE A 240 -1.91 2.96 7.15
CA ILE A 240 -1.38 4.14 6.47
C ILE A 240 0.08 3.86 6.10
N LEU A 241 0.43 4.05 4.83
CA LEU A 241 1.76 3.86 4.28
C LEU A 241 2.25 5.13 3.60
N HIS A 242 3.29 5.72 4.17
CA HIS A 242 3.97 6.87 3.60
C HIS A 242 4.91 6.42 2.47
N ILE A 243 4.77 7.06 1.32
CA ILE A 243 5.56 6.80 0.12
C ILE A 243 6.82 7.67 0.17
N LYS A 244 7.96 7.01 0.22
CA LYS A 244 9.28 7.65 0.21
C LYS A 244 9.67 8.15 -1.17
N SER A 245 9.35 7.39 -2.23
CA SER A 245 9.71 7.74 -3.60
C SER A 245 8.79 7.09 -4.64
N LEU A 246 8.65 7.76 -5.78
CA LEU A 246 7.96 7.25 -6.97
C LEU A 246 8.92 6.74 -8.05
N ASN A 247 10.21 6.68 -7.71
CA ASN A 247 11.27 6.36 -8.65
C ASN A 247 11.58 4.87 -8.70
N LYS A 248 12.04 4.45 -9.87
CA LYS A 248 12.64 3.15 -10.11
C LYS A 248 13.84 2.94 -9.17
N PRO A 249 14.03 1.73 -8.61
CA PRO A 249 15.22 1.44 -7.83
C PRO A 249 16.48 1.60 -8.70
N VAL A 250 17.39 2.47 -8.25
CA VAL A 250 18.77 2.61 -8.77
C VAL A 250 19.74 1.86 -7.88
#